data_AF-A0A3M7RA59-F1
#
_entry.id   AF-A0A3M7RA59-F1
#
_cell.length_a   1.000
_cell.length_b   1.000
_cell.length_c   1.000
_cell.angle_alpha   90.00
_cell.angle_beta   90.00
_cell.angle_gamma   90.00
#
_symmetry.space_group_name_H-M   'P 1'
#
loop_
_entity.id
_entity.type
_entity.pdbx_description
1 polymer ?
#
loop_
_entity_poly.entity_id
_entity_poly.type
_entity_poly.pdbx_seq_one_letter_code
_entity_poly.pdbx_strand_id
1 'polypeptide(L)'
;MESDPRYQWLEKRIASCLNPKREALVNFIENEDNKLIVMEFLNNEDVKQLYIYAKSPTHLIASRACTTEKSSDKGIFFLKISNTSKLTPETMNNQVTYFESSNRILEHMDLMTREVFMPLLCVEDNSDKLMDLMHRIMSQVAVAQSHIEDSVSLPLPALNVLALAATNPNRRLSVLHILETTLINWQKLIKSTLKQQPDISNSNSNFYTKDEIQLWTSCINKLNNLLVQLDAPHVKDILINLENNNSAYLQPFNSIKSEIKLAIKSAEVNLRYISTLTPWVHKIKIANLVDESQYLFTGLFHTLLLIWQNSKYYHMKERFAHMLSFLSNEIVYVSKNVVGNNILDDPLRSYAKLKEALRICAMFRGTYLDFKEKADALNSKFHKLEKK
;
A
#
# COMPACT_ATOMS: atom_id res chain seq x y z
N MET A 1 -45.43 23.12 8.47
CA MET A 1 -44.22 22.27 8.59
C MET A 1 -42.98 22.93 7.97
N GLU A 2 -43.11 24.11 7.34
CA GLU A 2 -42.04 25.03 6.89
C GLU A 2 -41.29 25.80 8.00
N SER A 3 -41.44 25.45 9.29
CA SER A 3 -40.88 26.32 10.35
C SER A 3 -40.47 25.57 11.61
N ASP A 4 -39.83 24.41 11.49
CA ASP A 4 -39.05 23.88 12.61
C ASP A 4 -37.69 24.61 12.65
N PRO A 5 -37.43 25.44 13.68
CA PRO A 5 -36.17 26.18 13.79
C PRO A 5 -34.94 25.26 13.84
N ARG A 6 -35.10 24.00 14.24
CA ARG A 6 -34.03 22.98 14.24
C ARG A 6 -33.64 22.57 12.82
N TYR A 7 -34.61 22.50 11.91
CA TYR A 7 -34.38 22.18 10.51
C TYR A 7 -33.70 23.36 9.78
N GLN A 8 -34.14 24.59 10.06
CA GLN A 8 -33.49 25.81 9.55
C GLN A 8 -32.04 25.94 10.05
N TRP A 9 -31.77 25.50 11.28
CA TRP A 9 -30.40 25.47 11.80
C TRP A 9 -29.51 24.52 10.99
N LEU A 10 -29.98 23.30 10.71
CA LEU A 10 -29.26 22.34 9.86
C LEU A 10 -29.06 22.88 8.45
N GLU A 11 -30.11 23.45 7.84
CA GLU A 11 -30.05 24.04 6.50
C GLU A 11 -29.00 25.14 6.41
N LYS A 12 -28.93 26.04 7.40
CA LYS A 12 -27.92 27.11 7.44
C LYS A 12 -26.51 26.55 7.49
N ARG A 13 -26.27 25.46 8.22
CA ARG A 13 -24.95 24.79 8.30
C ARG A 13 -24.60 24.05 7.01
N ILE A 14 -25.57 23.37 6.41
CA ILE A 14 -25.43 22.73 5.10
C ILE A 14 -25.06 23.77 4.05
N ALA A 15 -25.79 24.89 4.02
CA ALA A 15 -25.53 25.99 3.10
C ALA A 15 -24.13 26.58 3.30
N SER A 16 -23.69 26.80 4.56
CA SER A 16 -22.37 27.40 4.83
C SER A 16 -21.18 26.49 4.53
N CYS A 17 -21.31 25.18 4.72
CA CYS A 17 -20.19 24.24 4.61
C CYS A 17 -20.12 23.56 3.23
N LEU A 18 -21.26 23.11 2.68
CA LEU A 18 -21.28 22.45 1.37
C LEU A 18 -21.37 23.44 0.21
N ASN A 19 -21.79 24.69 0.43
CA ASN A 19 -22.12 25.67 -0.60
C ASN A 19 -22.87 25.07 -1.82
N PRO A 20 -23.96 24.31 -1.61
CA PRO A 20 -24.69 23.66 -2.69
C PRO A 20 -25.43 24.68 -3.57
N LYS A 21 -25.69 24.32 -4.84
CA LYS A 21 -26.61 25.07 -5.70
C LYS A 21 -28.00 25.12 -5.06
N ARG A 22 -28.74 26.22 -5.27
CA ARG A 22 -30.11 26.38 -4.73
C ARG A 22 -31.02 25.20 -5.08
N GLU A 23 -30.93 24.69 -6.30
CA GLU A 23 -31.66 23.51 -6.78
C GLU A 23 -31.40 22.26 -5.92
N ALA A 24 -30.17 22.06 -5.45
CA ALA A 24 -29.82 20.91 -4.63
C ALA A 24 -30.39 21.00 -3.20
N LEU A 25 -30.48 22.20 -2.64
CA LEU A 25 -31.14 22.44 -1.36
C LEU A 25 -32.66 22.23 -1.47
N VAL A 26 -33.28 22.73 -2.54
CA VAL A 26 -34.72 22.51 -2.79
C VAL A 26 -35.00 21.01 -2.94
N ASN A 27 -34.23 20.29 -3.76
CA ASN A 27 -34.36 18.84 -3.92
C ASN A 27 -34.12 18.08 -2.61
N PHE A 28 -33.21 18.55 -1.76
CA PHE A 28 -32.97 17.94 -0.44
C PHE A 28 -34.17 18.11 0.48
N ILE A 29 -34.77 19.30 0.48
CA ILE A 29 -35.94 19.64 1.28
C ILE A 29 -37.19 18.95 0.75
N GLU A 30 -37.34 18.74 -0.55
CA GLU A 30 -38.53 18.09 -1.12
C GLU A 30 -38.51 16.57 -0.97
N ASN A 31 -37.32 15.96 -0.83
CA ASN A 31 -37.19 14.50 -0.73
C ASN A 31 -37.67 13.96 0.64
N GLU A 32 -38.73 13.16 0.62
CA GLU A 32 -39.34 12.56 1.82
C GLU A 32 -38.40 11.62 2.58
N ASP A 33 -37.54 10.86 1.89
CA ASP A 33 -36.58 9.96 2.55
C ASP A 33 -35.55 10.74 3.38
N ASN A 34 -35.07 11.87 2.84
CA ASN A 34 -34.14 12.74 3.55
C ASN A 34 -34.81 13.38 4.78
N LYS A 35 -36.07 13.82 4.65
CA LYS A 35 -36.84 14.36 5.77
C LYS A 35 -36.99 13.34 6.89
N LEU A 36 -37.34 12.10 6.55
CA LEU A 36 -37.52 11.03 7.54
C LEU A 36 -36.22 10.80 8.34
N ILE A 37 -35.08 10.71 7.67
CA ILE A 37 -33.77 10.50 8.30
C ILE A 37 -33.39 11.69 9.20
N VAL A 38 -33.61 12.92 8.72
CA VAL A 38 -33.32 14.12 9.52
C VAL A 38 -34.25 14.22 10.73
N MET A 39 -35.55 13.96 10.56
CA MET A 39 -36.51 14.00 11.66
C MET A 39 -36.25 12.90 12.70
N GLU A 40 -35.79 11.73 12.25
CA GLU A 40 -35.35 10.67 13.15
C GLU A 40 -34.11 11.10 13.92
N PHE A 41 -33.12 11.73 13.28
CA PHE A 41 -31.99 12.32 13.99
C PHE A 41 -32.43 13.41 14.98
N LEU A 42 -33.42 14.25 14.67
CA LEU A 42 -33.86 15.32 15.57
C LEU A 42 -34.63 14.79 16.78
N ASN A 43 -35.53 13.82 16.57
CA ASN A 43 -36.51 13.40 17.56
C ASN A 43 -36.12 12.13 18.32
N ASN A 44 -35.30 11.26 17.73
CA ASN A 44 -34.86 10.02 18.36
C ASN A 44 -33.56 10.25 19.14
N GLU A 45 -33.55 9.90 20.43
CA GLU A 45 -32.39 10.02 21.31
C GLU A 45 -31.29 8.99 20.96
N ASP A 46 -31.68 7.84 20.41
CA ASP A 46 -30.75 6.76 20.05
C ASP A 46 -29.93 7.08 18.79
N VAL A 47 -30.44 7.96 17.92
CA VAL A 47 -29.76 8.36 16.69
C VAL A 47 -28.81 9.50 16.99
N LYS A 48 -27.51 9.20 17.06
CA LYS A 48 -26.46 10.17 17.42
C LYS A 48 -25.72 10.77 16.24
N GLN A 49 -25.86 10.18 15.06
CA GLN A 49 -25.08 10.49 13.87
C GLN A 49 -26.01 10.81 12.71
N LEU A 50 -25.69 11.88 11.98
CA LEU A 50 -26.31 12.23 10.72
C LEU A 50 -25.20 12.63 9.76
N TYR A 51 -25.19 12.01 8.58
CA TYR A 51 -24.25 12.30 7.52
C TYR A 51 -25.01 12.85 6.32
N ILE A 52 -24.56 13.98 5.79
CA ILE A 52 -25.14 14.62 4.61
C ILE A 52 -24.05 14.81 3.58
N TYR A 53 -24.25 14.28 2.37
CA TYR A 53 -23.24 14.34 1.32
C TYR A 53 -23.85 14.58 -0.06
N ALA A 54 -23.03 15.10 -0.97
CA ALA A 54 -23.48 15.50 -2.32
C ALA A 54 -23.23 14.40 -3.36
N LYS A 55 -24.18 13.47 -3.54
CA LYS A 55 -24.06 12.41 -4.58
C LYS A 55 -23.87 12.97 -5.99
N SER A 56 -24.37 14.18 -6.24
CA SER A 56 -24.21 14.93 -7.49
C SER A 56 -24.29 16.42 -7.19
N PRO A 57 -23.82 17.33 -8.07
CA PRO A 57 -23.90 18.78 -7.84
C PRO A 57 -25.32 19.32 -7.61
N THR A 58 -26.35 18.53 -7.94
CA THR A 58 -27.78 18.84 -7.80
C THR A 58 -28.52 17.96 -6.78
N HIS A 59 -27.86 16.97 -6.17
CA HIS A 59 -28.50 16.01 -5.25
C HIS A 59 -27.69 15.80 -3.98
N LEU A 60 -28.29 16.20 -2.85
CA LEU A 60 -27.81 15.92 -1.49
C LEU A 60 -28.58 14.75 -0.90
N ILE A 61 -27.90 13.88 -0.16
CA ILE A 61 -28.48 12.70 0.49
C ILE A 61 -28.17 12.76 1.98
N ALA A 62 -29.18 12.52 2.80
CA ALA A 62 -29.02 12.25 4.22
C ALA A 62 -28.86 10.74 4.44
N SER A 63 -27.91 10.36 5.29
CA SER A 63 -27.65 8.98 5.68
C SER A 63 -27.36 8.89 7.17
N ARG A 64 -27.72 7.75 7.77
CA ARG A 64 -27.42 7.44 9.18
C ARG A 64 -26.02 6.88 9.38
N ALA A 65 -25.43 6.33 8.34
CA ALA A 65 -24.10 5.76 8.35
C ALA A 65 -23.20 6.48 7.34
N CYS A 66 -21.91 6.57 7.67
CA CYS A 66 -20.88 6.97 6.72
C CYS A 66 -20.86 5.95 5.57
N THR A 67 -21.35 6.33 4.39
CA THR A 67 -21.31 5.47 3.22
C THR A 67 -19.98 5.67 2.50
N THR A 68 -19.24 4.59 2.26
CA THR A 68 -17.99 4.59 1.46
C THR A 68 -18.24 4.78 -0.04
N GLU A 69 -19.48 5.10 -0.45
CA GLU A 69 -19.86 5.26 -1.85
C GLU A 69 -19.41 6.62 -2.39
N LYS A 70 -18.18 6.57 -2.93
CA LYS A 70 -17.33 7.62 -3.53
C LYS A 70 -18.01 8.48 -4.60
N SER A 71 -18.97 9.32 -4.25
CA SER A 71 -19.60 10.24 -5.22
C SER A 71 -19.49 11.72 -4.88
N SER A 72 -19.13 12.10 -3.64
CA SER A 72 -19.03 13.51 -3.24
C SER A 72 -17.68 13.87 -2.69
N ASP A 73 -17.03 14.91 -3.20
CA ASP A 73 -15.79 15.47 -2.62
C ASP A 73 -16.00 16.09 -1.24
N LYS A 74 -17.25 16.40 -0.87
CA LYS A 74 -17.61 17.08 0.38
C LYS A 74 -18.88 16.50 0.98
N GLY A 75 -18.82 16.24 2.28
CA GLY A 75 -19.96 15.92 3.14
C GLY A 75 -19.87 16.65 4.47
N ILE A 76 -20.95 16.64 5.23
CA ILE A 76 -21.01 17.16 6.60
C ILE A 76 -21.49 16.05 7.50
N PHE A 77 -20.77 15.87 8.60
CA PHE A 77 -21.22 15.05 9.71
C PHE A 77 -21.80 15.92 10.80
N PHE A 78 -22.89 15.47 11.39
CA PHE A 78 -23.47 15.99 12.61
C PHE A 78 -23.43 14.91 13.69
N LEU A 79 -22.90 15.27 14.86
CA LEU A 79 -22.78 14.42 16.04
C LEU A 79 -23.50 15.06 17.22
N LYS A 80 -24.30 14.26 17.94
CA LYS A 80 -24.84 14.66 19.24
C LYS A 80 -23.81 14.39 20.33
N ILE A 81 -23.47 15.42 21.10
CA ILE A 81 -22.52 15.33 22.22
C ILE A 81 -23.20 14.77 23.48
N SER A 82 -24.47 15.09 23.68
CA SER A 82 -25.24 14.72 24.88
C SER A 82 -26.02 13.42 24.65
N ASN A 83 -26.02 12.52 25.64
CA ASN A 83 -26.66 11.20 25.55
C ASN A 83 -28.14 11.18 25.99
N THR A 84 -28.69 12.27 26.55
CA THR A 84 -29.86 12.17 27.44
C THR A 84 -30.90 13.28 27.30
N SER A 85 -30.86 14.11 26.27
CA SER A 85 -31.87 15.17 26.09
C SER A 85 -32.36 15.28 24.65
N LYS A 86 -33.68 15.38 24.48
CA LYS A 86 -34.30 15.79 23.22
C LYS A 86 -33.72 17.11 22.74
N LEU A 87 -33.41 17.17 21.44
CA LEU A 87 -32.89 18.39 20.82
C LEU A 87 -33.99 19.44 20.76
N THR A 88 -33.81 20.52 21.52
CA THR A 88 -34.65 21.72 21.44
C THR A 88 -33.96 22.76 20.53
N PRO A 89 -34.70 23.77 20.04
CA PRO A 89 -34.13 24.83 19.20
C PRO A 89 -32.99 25.59 19.90
N GLU A 90 -33.07 25.71 21.22
CA GLU A 90 -32.11 26.45 22.05
C GLU A 90 -30.87 25.60 22.37
N THR A 91 -31.00 24.28 22.50
CA THR A 91 -29.87 23.40 22.82
C THR A 91 -29.06 22.94 21.61
N MET A 92 -29.60 23.11 20.40
CA MET A 92 -28.97 22.74 19.12
C MET A 92 -27.51 23.18 18.99
N ASN A 93 -27.20 24.45 19.28
CA ASN A 93 -25.85 24.99 19.13
C ASN A 93 -24.82 24.34 20.08
N ASN A 94 -25.26 23.88 21.26
CA ASN A 94 -24.36 23.35 22.30
C ASN A 94 -24.29 21.82 22.26
N GLN A 95 -25.35 21.16 21.78
CA GLN A 95 -25.48 19.70 21.81
C GLN A 95 -25.14 19.02 20.49
N VAL A 96 -25.08 19.76 19.38
CA VAL A 96 -24.75 19.22 18.06
C VAL A 96 -23.43 19.82 17.57
N THR A 97 -22.40 18.97 17.43
CA THR A 97 -21.18 19.31 16.71
C THR A 97 -21.31 18.93 15.25
N TYR A 98 -20.67 19.70 14.38
CA TYR A 98 -20.60 19.40 12.97
C TYR A 98 -19.18 19.54 12.45
N PHE A 99 -18.83 18.73 11.45
CA PHE A 99 -17.52 18.76 10.81
C PHE A 99 -17.66 18.47 9.32
N GLU A 100 -16.88 19.19 8.52
CA GLU A 100 -16.76 18.95 7.08
C GLU A 100 -15.89 17.70 6.88
N SER A 101 -16.34 16.80 6.02
CA SER A 101 -15.64 15.60 5.63
C SER A 101 -15.34 15.65 4.14
N SER A 102 -14.09 15.40 3.77
CA SER A 102 -13.67 15.32 2.37
C SER A 102 -13.45 13.87 1.95
N ASN A 103 -13.32 13.64 0.64
CA ASN A 103 -12.90 12.35 0.09
C ASN A 103 -11.49 11.91 0.52
N ARG A 104 -10.70 12.79 1.14
CA ARG A 104 -9.33 12.54 1.60
C ARG A 104 -9.26 12.50 3.12
N ILE A 105 -10.04 11.59 3.72
CA ILE A 105 -10.22 11.47 5.17
C ILE A 105 -8.88 11.32 5.90
N LEU A 106 -7.96 10.53 5.37
CA LEU A 106 -6.65 10.33 6.01
C LEU A 106 -5.80 11.60 6.00
N GLU A 107 -5.78 12.37 4.90
CA GLU A 107 -5.08 13.66 4.83
C GLU A 107 -5.65 14.64 5.86
N HIS A 108 -6.97 14.68 5.98
CA HIS A 108 -7.63 15.51 6.99
C HIS A 108 -7.28 15.05 8.42
N MET A 109 -7.26 13.74 8.69
CA MET A 109 -6.86 13.22 10.00
C MET A 109 -5.41 13.54 10.33
N ASP A 110 -4.48 13.42 9.37
CA ASP A 110 -3.07 13.80 9.60
C ASP A 110 -2.95 15.29 9.93
N LEU A 111 -3.58 16.17 9.15
CA LEU A 111 -3.56 17.62 9.40
C LEU A 111 -4.17 17.98 10.76
N MET A 112 -5.35 17.44 11.10
CA MET A 112 -6.01 17.75 12.37
C MET A 112 -5.19 17.27 13.57
N THR A 113 -4.63 16.07 13.49
CA THR A 113 -3.81 15.53 14.59
C THR A 113 -2.50 16.29 14.74
N ARG A 114 -1.84 16.62 13.63
CA ARG A 114 -0.54 17.31 13.61
C ARG A 114 -0.60 18.80 13.95
N GLU A 115 -1.54 19.54 13.36
CA GLU A 115 -1.58 21.00 13.38
C GLU A 115 -2.54 21.57 14.45
N VAL A 116 -3.51 20.78 14.93
CA VAL A 116 -4.52 21.25 15.88
C VAL A 116 -4.41 20.54 17.23
N PHE A 117 -4.57 19.21 17.24
CA PHE A 117 -4.65 18.46 18.50
C PHE A 117 -3.30 18.31 19.19
N MET A 118 -2.22 18.06 18.44
CA MET A 118 -0.91 17.91 19.04
C MET A 118 -0.41 19.20 19.72
N PRO A 119 -0.49 20.39 19.07
CA PRO A 119 -0.15 21.66 19.74
C PRO A 119 -1.01 21.95 20.96
N LEU A 120 -2.32 21.70 20.90
CA LEU A 120 -3.23 21.92 22.02
C LEU A 120 -2.81 21.10 23.25
N LEU A 121 -2.52 19.81 23.06
CA LEU A 121 -2.07 18.95 24.16
C LEU A 121 -0.70 19.37 24.69
N CYS A 122 0.18 19.90 23.85
CA CYS A 122 1.47 20.43 24.31
C CYS A 122 1.36 21.72 25.15
N VAL A 123 0.21 22.39 25.15
CA VAL A 123 -0.06 23.55 26.02
C VAL A 123 -0.67 23.12 27.35
N GLU A 124 -1.59 22.15 27.35
CA GLU A 124 -2.25 21.68 28.57
C GLU A 124 -1.30 20.92 29.50
N ASP A 125 -1.35 21.18 30.81
CA ASP A 125 -0.57 20.45 31.82
C ASP A 125 -1.21 19.09 32.16
N ASN A 126 -0.37 18.08 32.46
CA ASN A 126 -0.76 16.67 32.70
C ASN A 126 -1.33 15.89 31.50
N SER A 127 -1.06 16.34 30.27
CA SER A 127 -1.54 15.71 29.03
C SER A 127 -0.59 14.64 28.45
N ASP A 128 0.48 14.25 29.16
CA ASP A 128 1.57 13.40 28.62
C ASP A 128 1.07 12.10 27.98
N LYS A 129 0.15 11.39 28.65
CA LYS A 129 -0.45 10.15 28.12
C LYS A 129 -1.27 10.39 26.85
N LEU A 130 -1.92 11.55 26.75
CA LEU A 130 -2.70 11.94 25.57
C LEU A 130 -1.77 12.35 24.43
N MET A 131 -0.64 13.01 24.73
CA MET A 131 0.40 13.32 23.75
C MET A 131 0.98 12.03 23.14
N ASP A 132 1.31 11.04 23.97
CA ASP A 132 1.75 9.72 23.49
C ASP A 132 0.68 9.04 22.61
N LEU A 133 -0.59 9.11 23.01
CA LEU A 133 -1.69 8.55 22.23
C LEU A 133 -1.84 9.24 20.88
N MET A 134 -1.81 10.57 20.85
CA MET A 134 -1.90 11.34 19.60
C MET A 134 -0.72 11.05 18.69
N HIS A 135 0.50 10.97 19.23
CA HIS A 135 1.66 10.58 18.44
C HIS A 135 1.49 9.18 17.81
N ARG A 136 0.95 8.20 18.56
CA ARG A 136 0.65 6.88 18.00
C ARG A 136 -0.42 6.95 16.91
N ILE A 137 -1.47 7.74 17.08
CA ILE A 137 -2.53 7.91 16.06
C ILE A 137 -1.93 8.53 14.78
N MET A 138 -1.16 9.60 14.91
CA MET A 138 -0.44 10.23 13.79
C MET A 138 0.43 9.20 13.05
N SER A 139 1.16 8.37 13.79
CA SER A 139 2.00 7.31 13.23
C SER A 139 1.17 6.30 12.42
N GLN A 140 0.03 5.85 12.94
CA GLN A 140 -0.85 4.90 12.24
C GLN A 140 -1.50 5.52 11.00
N VAL A 141 -1.94 6.78 11.05
CA VAL A 141 -2.55 7.48 9.91
C VAL A 141 -1.53 7.63 8.78
N ALA A 142 -0.31 8.07 9.07
CA ALA A 142 0.74 8.22 8.08
C ALA A 142 1.15 6.88 7.43
N VAL A 143 1.19 5.79 8.22
CA VAL A 143 1.45 4.44 7.68
C VAL A 143 0.30 3.96 6.80
N ALA A 144 -0.96 4.20 7.21
CA ALA A 144 -2.12 3.85 6.41
C ALA A 144 -2.18 4.62 5.07
N GLN A 145 -1.84 5.90 5.07
CA GLN A 145 -1.70 6.70 3.83
C GLN A 145 -0.63 6.11 2.91
N SER A 146 0.54 5.81 3.46
CA SER A 146 1.66 5.23 2.69
C SER A 146 1.27 3.91 2.03
N HIS A 147 0.54 3.05 2.76
CA HIS A 147 0.04 1.79 2.23
C HIS A 147 -0.97 1.96 1.08
N ILE A 148 -1.81 2.99 1.11
CA ILE A 148 -2.74 3.28 0.01
C ILE A 148 -1.99 3.77 -1.24
N GLU A 149 -0.89 4.49 -1.06
CA GLU A 149 -0.03 4.98 -2.14
C GLU A 149 1.01 3.95 -2.62
N ASP A 150 0.97 2.71 -2.10
CA ASP A 150 1.99 1.67 -2.32
C ASP A 150 3.44 2.12 -2.00
N SER A 151 3.57 3.16 -1.17
CA SER A 151 4.83 3.74 -0.74
C SER A 151 5.16 3.32 0.70
N VAL A 152 6.42 3.51 1.11
CA VAL A 152 6.81 3.32 2.51
C VAL A 152 7.40 4.64 3.01
N SER A 153 6.64 5.31 3.88
CA SER A 153 7.07 6.55 4.54
C SER A 153 7.24 6.32 6.04
N LEU A 154 8.34 6.84 6.59
CA LEU A 154 8.60 6.82 8.02
C LEU A 154 7.79 7.94 8.68
N PRO A 155 6.85 7.61 9.59
CA PRO A 155 6.03 8.62 10.25
C PRO A 155 6.90 9.54 11.11
N LEU A 156 6.87 10.83 10.82
CA LEU A 156 7.61 11.84 11.57
C LEU A 156 6.77 12.40 12.71
N PRO A 157 7.31 12.49 13.94
CA PRO A 157 6.67 13.24 15.02
C PRO A 157 6.61 14.74 14.69
N ALA A 158 5.72 15.47 15.36
CA ALA A 158 5.63 16.93 15.24
C ALA A 158 6.82 17.63 15.93
N LEU A 159 8.01 17.54 15.31
CA LEU A 159 9.29 17.95 15.91
C LEU A 159 9.29 19.39 16.43
N ASN A 160 8.68 20.33 15.69
CA ASN A 160 8.60 21.73 16.10
C ASN A 160 7.81 21.91 17.40
N VAL A 161 6.66 21.23 17.49
CA VAL A 161 5.77 21.29 18.66
C VAL A 161 6.40 20.60 19.86
N LEU A 162 7.04 19.45 19.63
CA LEU A 162 7.74 18.70 20.68
C LEU A 162 8.98 19.44 21.19
N ALA A 163 9.71 20.16 20.31
CA ALA A 163 10.84 21.00 20.72
C ALA A 163 10.39 22.13 21.65
N LEU A 164 9.23 22.76 21.35
CA LEU A 164 8.63 23.75 22.24
C LEU A 164 8.20 23.12 23.57
N ALA A 165 7.55 21.95 23.54
CA ALA A 165 7.16 21.25 24.76
C ALA A 165 8.37 20.85 25.63
N ALA A 166 9.50 20.49 25.01
CA ALA A 166 10.74 20.10 25.69
C ALA A 166 11.47 21.27 26.39
N THR A 167 11.09 22.52 26.13
CA THR A 167 11.59 23.68 26.90
C THR A 167 11.16 23.62 28.36
N ASN A 168 10.01 22.99 28.64
CA ASN A 168 9.56 22.71 29.99
C ASN A 168 10.27 21.47 30.55
N PRO A 169 11.04 21.58 31.66
CA PRO A 169 11.82 20.47 32.23
C PRO A 169 10.97 19.24 32.55
N ASN A 170 9.75 19.45 33.03
CA ASN A 170 8.81 18.38 33.40
C ASN A 170 8.35 17.54 32.20
N ARG A 171 8.38 18.10 30.98
CA ARG A 171 7.92 17.42 29.75
C ARG A 171 9.05 16.79 28.94
N ARG A 172 10.30 17.08 29.30
CA ARG A 172 11.49 16.59 28.56
C ARG A 172 11.53 15.06 28.51
N LEU A 173 11.15 14.39 29.60
CA LEU A 173 11.07 12.93 29.68
C LEU A 173 9.97 12.36 28.77
N SER A 174 8.78 12.99 28.74
CA SER A 174 7.69 12.62 27.85
C SER A 174 8.08 12.76 26.38
N VAL A 175 8.74 13.86 26.03
CA VAL A 175 9.23 14.08 24.65
C VAL A 175 10.28 13.03 24.27
N LEU A 176 11.20 12.67 25.16
CA LEU A 176 12.17 11.59 24.92
C LEU A 176 11.46 10.24 24.69
N HIS A 177 10.45 9.91 25.50
CA HIS A 177 9.66 8.69 25.32
C HIS A 177 8.95 8.64 23.95
N ILE A 178 8.43 9.77 23.47
CA ILE A 178 7.84 9.89 22.14
C ILE A 178 8.88 9.62 21.03
N LEU A 179 10.09 10.16 21.17
CA LEU A 179 11.18 9.93 20.21
C LEU A 179 11.65 8.46 20.21
N GLU A 180 11.76 7.83 21.39
CA GLU A 180 12.09 6.40 21.50
C GLU A 180 11.00 5.53 20.87
N THR A 181 9.73 5.85 21.14
CA THR A 181 8.57 5.16 20.54
C THR A 181 8.58 5.31 19.01
N THR A 182 8.94 6.48 18.50
CA THR A 182 9.12 6.75 17.06
C THR A 182 10.16 5.80 16.46
N LEU A 183 11.35 5.70 17.07
CA LEU A 183 12.40 4.79 16.60
C LEU A 183 11.92 3.34 16.59
N ILE A 184 11.31 2.86 17.67
CA ILE A 184 10.80 1.48 17.76
C ILE A 184 9.78 1.20 16.64
N ASN A 185 8.89 2.15 16.36
CA ASN A 185 7.89 2.01 15.31
C ASN A 185 8.54 1.97 13.92
N TRP A 186 9.54 2.82 13.64
CA TRP A 186 10.32 2.74 12.39
C TRP A 186 11.00 1.38 12.24
N GLN A 187 11.61 0.85 13.32
CA GLN A 187 12.24 -0.46 13.30
C GLN A 187 11.24 -1.58 12.95
N LYS A 188 10.04 -1.54 13.54
CA LYS A 188 8.97 -2.52 13.24
C LYS A 188 8.49 -2.39 11.80
N LEU A 189 8.28 -1.16 11.31
CA LEU A 189 7.85 -0.88 9.94
C LEU A 189 8.87 -1.39 8.92
N ILE A 190 10.15 -1.08 9.13
CA ILE A 190 11.24 -1.54 8.26
C ILE A 190 11.33 -3.06 8.28
N LYS A 191 11.32 -3.69 9.45
CA LYS A 191 11.33 -5.17 9.54
C LYS A 191 10.13 -5.80 8.85
N SER A 192 8.95 -5.20 8.96
CA SER A 192 7.75 -5.66 8.23
C SER A 192 7.95 -5.55 6.72
N THR A 193 8.51 -4.42 6.26
CA THR A 193 8.80 -4.17 4.84
C THR A 193 9.85 -5.15 4.29
N LEU A 194 10.89 -5.47 5.08
CA LEU A 194 11.92 -6.45 4.72
C LEU A 194 11.38 -7.88 4.68
N LYS A 195 10.38 -8.21 5.52
CA LYS A 195 9.70 -9.51 5.52
C LYS A 195 8.74 -9.65 4.35
N GLN A 196 8.15 -8.55 3.88
CA GLN A 196 7.40 -8.49 2.63
C GLN A 196 8.36 -8.58 1.44
N GLN A 197 9.07 -9.71 1.33
CA GLN A 197 9.69 -10.09 0.07
C GLN A 197 8.59 -10.21 -1.00
N PRO A 198 8.90 -10.02 -2.29
CA PRO A 198 7.92 -10.23 -3.35
C PRO A 198 7.42 -11.68 -3.27
N ASP A 199 6.27 -11.87 -2.63
CA ASP A 199 5.63 -13.17 -2.49
C ASP A 199 4.86 -13.46 -3.77
N ILE A 200 5.59 -14.11 -4.65
CA ILE A 200 5.11 -14.67 -5.91
C ILE A 200 4.09 -15.81 -5.65
N SER A 201 3.98 -16.33 -4.43
CA SER A 201 3.07 -17.42 -4.08
C SER A 201 1.59 -17.10 -4.32
N ASN A 202 1.19 -15.81 -4.26
CA ASN A 202 -0.18 -15.38 -4.51
C ASN A 202 -0.40 -14.85 -5.94
N SER A 203 0.56 -15.09 -6.84
CA SER A 203 0.55 -14.57 -8.19
C SER A 203 -0.38 -15.39 -9.08
N ASN A 204 -1.39 -14.73 -9.67
CA ASN A 204 -2.32 -15.31 -10.64
C ASN A 204 -1.56 -15.98 -11.82
N SER A 205 -2.24 -16.83 -12.59
CA SER A 205 -1.67 -17.60 -13.72
C SER A 205 -1.06 -16.80 -14.88
N ASN A 206 -0.95 -15.47 -14.79
CA ASN A 206 -0.55 -14.55 -15.85
C ASN A 206 0.67 -13.68 -15.51
N PHE A 207 1.57 -14.18 -14.65
CA PHE A 207 2.83 -13.50 -14.37
C PHE A 207 3.92 -13.92 -15.35
N TYR A 208 4.70 -12.93 -15.78
CA TYR A 208 5.79 -13.06 -16.76
C TYR A 208 7.13 -12.62 -16.19
N THR A 209 8.23 -12.95 -16.88
CA THR A 209 9.59 -12.56 -16.47
C THR A 209 9.75 -11.05 -16.29
N LYS A 210 9.03 -10.24 -17.07
CA LYS A 210 9.04 -8.77 -16.94
C LYS A 210 8.41 -8.29 -15.64
N ASP A 211 7.36 -8.95 -15.17
CA ASP A 211 6.67 -8.59 -13.93
C ASP A 211 7.57 -8.85 -12.73
N GLU A 212 8.33 -9.95 -12.73
CA GLU A 212 9.32 -10.24 -11.69
C GLU A 212 10.42 -9.18 -11.63
N ILE A 213 10.91 -8.72 -12.79
CA ILE A 213 11.88 -7.62 -12.89
C ILE A 213 11.29 -6.33 -12.31
N GLN A 214 10.04 -6.00 -12.64
CA GLN A 214 9.36 -4.82 -12.11
C GLN A 214 9.16 -4.92 -10.59
N LEU A 215 8.83 -6.10 -10.05
CA LEU A 215 8.73 -6.33 -8.62
C LEU A 215 10.05 -6.10 -7.90
N TRP A 216 11.15 -6.66 -8.40
CA TRP A 216 12.49 -6.42 -7.82
C TRP A 216 12.93 -4.96 -7.94
N THR A 217 12.62 -4.32 -9.07
CA THR A 217 12.92 -2.89 -9.28
C THR A 217 12.12 -2.01 -8.31
N SER A 218 10.83 -2.29 -8.13
CA SER A 218 9.98 -1.62 -7.15
C SER A 218 10.47 -1.85 -5.72
N CYS A 219 10.88 -3.08 -5.38
CA CYS A 219 11.46 -3.41 -4.08
C CYS A 219 12.75 -2.62 -3.80
N ILE A 220 13.68 -2.57 -4.76
CA ILE A 220 14.91 -1.77 -4.65
C ILE A 220 14.58 -0.28 -4.46
N ASN A 221 13.64 0.26 -5.24
CA ASN A 221 13.22 1.65 -5.11
C ASN A 221 12.60 1.94 -3.73
N LYS A 222 11.73 1.06 -3.22
CA LYS A 222 11.15 1.17 -1.87
C LYS A 222 12.23 1.18 -0.78
N LEU A 223 13.21 0.27 -0.87
CA LEU A 223 14.31 0.19 0.10
C LEU A 223 15.27 1.39 0.00
N ASN A 224 15.55 1.87 -1.21
CA ASN A 224 16.36 3.08 -1.41
C ASN A 224 15.65 4.32 -0.86
N ASN A 225 14.34 4.47 -1.09
CA ASN A 225 13.55 5.57 -0.52
C ASN A 225 13.60 5.55 1.01
N LEU A 226 13.50 4.37 1.63
CA LEU A 226 13.70 4.22 3.07
C LEU A 226 15.09 4.67 3.53
N LEU A 227 16.15 4.30 2.80
CA LEU A 227 17.50 4.73 3.12
C LEU A 227 17.63 6.26 3.09
N VAL A 228 17.08 6.91 2.05
CA VAL A 228 17.07 8.38 1.90
C VAL A 228 16.32 9.04 3.06
N GLN A 229 15.16 8.49 3.45
CA GLN A 229 14.40 9.00 4.60
C GLN A 229 15.19 8.86 5.90
N LEU A 230 15.90 7.75 6.11
CA LEU A 230 16.75 7.55 7.29
C LEU A 230 18.00 8.44 7.32
N ASP A 231 18.44 8.94 6.17
CA ASP A 231 19.59 9.85 6.03
C ASP A 231 19.19 11.34 6.07
N ALA A 232 17.90 11.63 6.18
CA ALA A 232 17.38 12.99 6.22
C ALA A 232 17.87 13.76 7.46
N PRO A 233 18.07 15.10 7.37
CA PRO A 233 18.66 15.89 8.45
C PRO A 233 17.85 15.83 9.75
N HIS A 234 16.52 15.89 9.65
CA HIS A 234 15.64 15.81 10.82
C HIS A 234 15.73 14.46 11.55
N VAL A 235 16.02 13.35 10.85
CA VAL A 235 16.26 12.04 11.48
C VAL A 235 17.58 12.06 12.24
N LYS A 236 18.62 12.67 11.66
CA LYS A 236 19.92 12.84 12.34
C LYS A 236 19.78 13.67 13.61
N ASP A 237 18.97 14.73 13.59
CA ASP A 237 18.71 15.54 14.78
C ASP A 237 18.03 14.74 15.89
N ILE A 238 17.07 13.87 15.55
CA ILE A 238 16.44 12.95 16.51
C ILE A 238 17.49 11.99 17.10
N LEU A 239 18.36 11.42 16.27
CA LEU A 239 19.39 10.49 16.71
C LEU A 239 20.41 11.16 17.64
N ILE A 240 20.88 12.38 17.30
CA ILE A 240 21.79 13.15 18.14
C ILE A 240 21.14 13.46 19.49
N ASN A 241 19.86 13.85 19.50
CA ASN A 241 19.12 14.09 20.75
C ASN A 241 19.02 12.82 21.61
N LEU A 242 18.80 11.65 21.01
CA LEU A 242 18.75 10.38 21.73
C LEU A 242 20.14 9.90 22.20
N GLU A 243 21.20 10.19 21.43
CA GLU A 243 22.60 9.94 21.81
C GLU A 243 23.00 10.76 23.04
N ASN A 244 22.67 12.06 23.05
CA ASN A 244 22.93 12.93 24.18
C ASN A 244 22.23 12.50 25.48
N ASN A 245 21.16 11.71 25.38
CA ASN A 245 20.41 11.17 26.52
C ASN A 245 20.70 9.68 26.78
N ASN A 246 21.73 9.08 26.17
CA ASN A 246 22.14 7.68 26.33
C ASN A 246 21.02 6.65 26.07
N SER A 247 20.18 6.88 25.06
CA SER A 247 19.08 5.95 24.75
C SER A 247 19.59 4.60 24.22
N ALA A 248 19.03 3.50 24.74
CA ALA A 248 19.42 2.12 24.37
C ALA A 248 19.00 1.73 22.94
N TYR A 249 18.14 2.51 22.27
CA TYR A 249 17.52 2.16 20.99
C TYR A 249 18.36 2.50 19.75
N LEU A 250 19.52 3.12 19.91
CA LEU A 250 20.41 3.52 18.83
C LEU A 250 21.14 2.33 18.17
N GLN A 251 21.63 1.38 18.97
CA GLN A 251 22.33 0.19 18.44
C GLN A 251 21.41 -0.68 17.57
N PRO A 252 20.18 -1.02 17.99
CA PRO A 252 19.22 -1.72 17.13
C PRO A 252 18.87 -0.94 15.85
N PHE A 253 18.81 0.39 15.91
CA PHE A 253 18.51 1.23 14.74
C PHE A 253 19.63 1.17 13.69
N ASN A 254 20.89 1.28 14.12
CA ASN A 254 22.06 1.17 13.24
C ASN A 254 22.17 -0.24 12.61
N SER A 255 21.84 -1.28 13.37
CA SER A 255 21.76 -2.65 12.86
C SER A 255 20.75 -2.76 11.72
N ILE A 256 19.55 -2.21 11.89
CA ILE A 256 18.50 -2.22 10.86
C ILE A 256 18.92 -1.44 9.61
N LYS A 257 19.61 -0.30 9.75
CA LYS A 257 20.16 0.43 8.59
C LYS A 257 21.16 -0.42 7.80
N SER A 258 21.96 -1.24 8.48
CA SER A 258 22.85 -2.21 7.83
C SER A 258 22.07 -3.32 7.13
N GLU A 259 21.02 -3.86 7.78
CA GLU A 259 20.13 -4.87 7.18
C GLU A 259 19.49 -4.36 5.88
N ILE A 260 19.01 -3.11 5.83
CA ILE A 260 18.46 -2.50 4.61
C ILE A 260 19.51 -2.49 3.50
N LYS A 261 20.75 -2.06 3.79
CA LYS A 261 21.84 -2.03 2.79
C LYS A 261 22.17 -3.41 2.27
N LEU A 262 22.16 -4.43 3.13
CA LEU A 262 22.36 -5.82 2.72
C LEU A 262 21.19 -6.33 1.86
N ALA A 263 19.95 -5.99 2.22
CA ALA A 263 18.77 -6.35 1.45
C ALA A 263 18.77 -5.72 0.06
N ILE A 264 19.14 -4.44 -0.07
CA ILE A 264 19.30 -3.76 -1.37
C ILE A 264 20.33 -4.50 -2.23
N LYS A 265 21.52 -4.77 -1.70
CA LYS A 265 22.57 -5.52 -2.43
C LYS A 265 22.09 -6.90 -2.87
N SER A 266 21.37 -7.61 -2.00
CA SER A 266 20.79 -8.91 -2.34
C SER A 266 19.73 -8.79 -3.45
N ALA A 267 18.87 -7.78 -3.39
CA ALA A 267 17.84 -7.52 -4.40
C ALA A 267 18.46 -7.13 -5.74
N GLU A 268 19.51 -6.32 -5.76
CA GLU A 268 20.27 -5.97 -6.98
C GLU A 268 20.91 -7.20 -7.63
N VAL A 269 21.49 -8.10 -6.81
CA VAL A 269 22.06 -9.35 -7.30
C VAL A 269 20.98 -10.24 -7.92
N ASN A 270 19.82 -10.37 -7.26
CA ASN A 270 18.68 -11.12 -7.80
C ASN A 270 18.15 -10.52 -9.10
N LEU A 271 18.01 -9.19 -9.15
CA LEU A 271 17.61 -8.46 -10.34
C LEU A 271 18.57 -8.70 -11.50
N ARG A 272 19.89 -8.71 -11.25
CA ARG A 272 20.90 -9.03 -12.26
C ARG A 272 20.71 -10.44 -12.82
N TYR A 273 20.47 -11.44 -11.96
CA TYR A 273 20.24 -12.81 -12.41
C TYR A 273 19.01 -12.94 -13.32
N ILE A 274 17.85 -12.40 -12.93
CA ILE A 274 16.65 -12.46 -13.79
C ILE A 274 16.85 -11.67 -15.08
N SER A 275 17.53 -10.53 -15.00
CA SER A 275 17.79 -9.69 -16.17
C SER A 275 18.61 -10.40 -17.25
N THR A 276 19.39 -11.43 -16.88
CA THR A 276 20.09 -12.28 -17.87
C THR A 276 19.13 -13.12 -18.72
N LEU A 277 17.91 -13.39 -18.25
CA LEU A 277 16.89 -14.15 -18.97
C LEU A 277 16.09 -13.28 -19.95
N THR A 278 15.96 -11.98 -19.68
CA THR A 278 15.27 -11.00 -20.54
C THR A 278 15.66 -11.07 -22.02
N PRO A 279 16.96 -11.05 -22.40
CA PRO A 279 17.34 -11.11 -23.81
C PRO A 279 16.92 -12.43 -24.48
N TRP A 280 16.93 -13.55 -23.75
CA TRP A 280 16.49 -14.85 -24.27
C TRP A 280 14.98 -14.88 -24.48
N VAL A 281 14.20 -14.40 -23.50
CA VAL A 281 12.74 -14.27 -23.61
C VAL A 281 12.36 -13.34 -24.77
N HIS A 282 13.07 -12.23 -24.94
CA HIS A 282 12.84 -11.31 -26.05
C HIS A 282 13.13 -11.95 -27.41
N LYS A 283 14.25 -12.67 -27.54
CA LYS A 283 14.58 -13.44 -28.74
C LYS A 283 13.52 -14.49 -29.06
N ILE A 284 12.99 -15.20 -28.06
CA ILE A 284 11.92 -16.19 -28.24
C ILE A 284 10.61 -15.53 -28.71
N LYS A 285 10.30 -14.31 -28.25
CA LYS A 285 9.11 -13.56 -28.70
C LYS A 285 9.20 -13.06 -30.13
N ILE A 286 10.41 -12.75 -30.60
CA ILE A 286 10.66 -12.22 -31.96
C ILE A 286 10.89 -13.36 -32.96
N ALA A 287 11.46 -14.48 -32.51
CA ALA A 287 11.76 -15.63 -33.34
C ALA A 287 10.46 -16.28 -33.83
N ASN A 288 10.06 -15.93 -35.05
CA ASN A 288 8.93 -16.53 -35.77
C ASN A 288 9.25 -17.92 -36.35
N LEU A 289 10.42 -18.50 -36.05
CA LEU A 289 10.93 -19.67 -36.76
C LEU A 289 11.33 -20.79 -35.80
N VAL A 290 10.63 -21.91 -35.94
CA VAL A 290 10.82 -23.14 -35.17
C VAL A 290 12.24 -23.72 -35.30
N ASP A 291 12.99 -23.34 -36.33
CA ASP A 291 14.32 -23.90 -36.60
C ASP A 291 15.41 -23.24 -35.73
N GLU A 292 15.24 -22.00 -35.29
CA GLU A 292 16.15 -21.33 -34.34
C GLU A 292 15.76 -21.58 -32.87
N SER A 293 14.53 -22.05 -32.64
CA SER A 293 13.97 -22.25 -31.30
C SER A 293 14.77 -23.25 -30.46
N GLN A 294 15.35 -24.29 -31.06
CA GLN A 294 16.12 -25.31 -30.34
C GLN A 294 17.44 -24.75 -29.78
N TYR A 295 18.14 -23.92 -30.54
CA TYR A 295 19.36 -23.25 -30.07
C TYR A 295 19.04 -22.22 -28.97
N LEU A 296 17.95 -21.45 -29.15
CA LEU A 296 17.49 -20.47 -28.17
C LEU A 296 17.08 -21.12 -26.85
N PHE A 297 16.33 -22.23 -26.87
CA PHE A 297 15.96 -22.96 -25.67
C PHE A 297 17.18 -23.58 -24.98
N THR A 298 18.13 -24.12 -25.75
CA THR A 298 19.38 -24.65 -25.19
C THR A 298 20.18 -23.56 -24.46
N GLY A 299 20.31 -22.37 -25.06
CA GLY A 299 20.97 -21.22 -24.43
C GLY A 299 20.23 -20.70 -23.19
N LEU A 300 18.90 -20.68 -23.23
CA LEU A 300 18.05 -20.30 -22.09
C LEU A 300 18.21 -21.28 -20.92
N PHE A 301 18.14 -22.59 -21.16
CA PHE A 301 18.30 -23.59 -20.09
C PHE A 301 19.73 -23.65 -19.55
N HIS A 302 20.74 -23.39 -20.38
CA HIS A 302 22.12 -23.23 -19.91
C HIS A 302 22.24 -22.02 -18.98
N THR A 303 21.63 -20.89 -19.34
CA THR A 303 21.60 -19.69 -18.49
C THR A 303 20.86 -19.96 -17.17
N LEU A 304 19.74 -20.70 -17.21
CA LEU A 304 19.01 -21.12 -16.01
C LEU A 304 19.83 -22.02 -15.09
N LEU A 305 20.62 -22.95 -15.66
CA LEU A 305 21.51 -23.81 -14.88
C LEU A 305 22.60 -22.98 -14.18
N LEU A 306 23.16 -21.98 -14.87
CA LEU A 306 24.14 -21.07 -14.28
C LEU A 306 23.53 -20.22 -13.17
N ILE A 307 22.27 -19.78 -13.32
CA ILE A 307 21.53 -19.08 -12.25
C ILE A 307 21.32 -20.01 -11.06
N TRP A 308 20.90 -21.26 -11.29
CA TRP A 308 20.70 -22.26 -10.23
C TRP A 308 21.97 -22.56 -9.43
N GLN A 309 23.14 -22.59 -10.09
CA GLN A 309 24.42 -22.86 -9.46
C GLN A 309 24.97 -21.67 -8.67
N ASN A 310 24.76 -20.44 -9.17
CA ASN A 310 25.42 -19.25 -8.62
C ASN A 310 24.51 -18.39 -7.72
N SER A 311 23.19 -18.49 -7.85
CA SER A 311 22.25 -17.66 -7.08
C SER A 311 21.83 -18.33 -5.78
N LYS A 312 22.09 -17.67 -4.64
CA LYS A 312 21.61 -18.13 -3.32
C LYS A 312 20.07 -18.10 -3.18
N TYR A 313 19.41 -17.20 -3.90
CA TYR A 313 17.94 -17.03 -3.82
C TYR A 313 17.21 -17.99 -4.76
N TYR A 314 17.65 -18.12 -6.02
CA TYR A 314 17.03 -19.01 -6.99
C TYR A 314 17.40 -20.49 -6.82
N HIS A 315 18.36 -20.82 -5.94
CA HIS A 315 18.64 -22.20 -5.55
C HIS A 315 17.51 -22.83 -4.70
N MET A 316 16.56 -22.03 -4.23
CA MET A 316 15.38 -22.55 -3.52
C MET A 316 14.37 -23.15 -4.51
N LYS A 317 13.95 -24.39 -4.25
CA LYS A 317 13.05 -25.17 -5.13
C LYS A 317 11.77 -24.40 -5.50
N GLU A 318 11.13 -23.76 -4.53
CA GLU A 318 9.89 -23.00 -4.73
C GLU A 318 10.10 -21.79 -5.64
N ARG A 319 11.17 -21.02 -5.41
CA ARG A 319 11.49 -19.82 -6.20
C ARG A 319 11.90 -20.18 -7.63
N PHE A 320 12.63 -21.28 -7.81
CA PHE A 320 12.95 -21.80 -9.14
C PHE A 320 11.72 -22.32 -9.89
N ALA A 321 10.79 -22.99 -9.18
CA ALA A 321 9.54 -23.44 -9.77
C ALA A 321 8.68 -22.26 -10.26
N HIS A 322 8.62 -21.16 -9.50
CA HIS A 322 7.96 -19.92 -9.95
C HIS A 322 8.63 -19.34 -11.20
N MET A 323 9.95 -19.23 -11.23
CA MET A 323 10.69 -18.74 -12.40
C MET A 323 10.44 -19.62 -13.63
N LEU A 324 10.41 -20.94 -13.48
CA LEU A 324 10.08 -21.88 -14.57
C LEU A 324 8.62 -21.73 -15.03
N SER A 325 7.70 -21.44 -14.10
CA SER A 325 6.29 -21.18 -14.42
C SER A 325 6.13 -19.91 -15.24
N PHE A 326 6.86 -18.84 -14.89
CA PHE A 326 6.87 -17.60 -15.67
C PHE A 326 7.39 -17.80 -17.08
N LEU A 327 8.47 -18.57 -17.24
CA LEU A 327 8.98 -18.94 -18.56
C LEU A 327 7.97 -19.78 -19.34
N SER A 328 7.29 -20.71 -18.68
CA SER A 328 6.24 -21.52 -19.31
C SER A 328 5.07 -20.64 -19.80
N ASN A 329 4.67 -19.65 -19.00
CA ASN A 329 3.65 -18.67 -19.39
C ASN A 329 4.08 -17.84 -20.61
N GLU A 330 5.36 -17.47 -20.70
CA GLU A 330 5.91 -16.79 -21.87
C GLU A 330 5.85 -17.67 -23.14
N ILE A 331 6.14 -18.97 -23.03
CA ILE A 331 6.02 -19.91 -24.15
C ILE A 331 4.56 -20.10 -24.57
N VAL A 332 3.63 -20.19 -23.63
CA VAL A 332 2.19 -20.25 -23.92
C VAL A 332 1.72 -18.98 -24.63
N TYR A 333 2.19 -17.81 -24.20
CA TYR A 333 1.88 -16.54 -24.85
C TYR A 333 2.38 -16.49 -26.31
N VAL A 334 3.63 -16.90 -26.55
CA VAL A 334 4.18 -17.00 -27.92
C VAL A 334 3.38 -17.99 -28.76
N SER A 335 3.06 -19.16 -28.21
CA SER A 335 2.27 -20.19 -28.89
C SER A 335 0.88 -19.69 -29.27
N LYS A 336 0.22 -18.93 -28.39
CA LYS A 336 -1.07 -18.30 -28.66
C LYS A 336 -0.98 -17.27 -29.80
N ASN A 337 0.08 -16.47 -29.84
CA ASN A 337 0.30 -15.50 -30.90
C ASN A 337 0.56 -16.16 -32.27
N VAL A 338 1.26 -17.29 -32.30
CA VAL A 338 1.49 -18.08 -33.54
C VAL A 338 0.17 -18.60 -34.11
N VAL A 339 -0.74 -19.07 -33.26
CA VAL A 339 -2.07 -19.57 -33.67
C VAL A 339 -2.95 -18.41 -34.18
N GLY A 340 -2.92 -17.26 -33.52
CA GLY A 340 -3.73 -16.08 -33.88
C GLY A 340 -5.20 -16.22 -33.46
N ASN A 341 -5.98 -15.15 -33.65
CA ASN A 341 -7.36 -15.07 -33.17
C ASN A 341 -8.40 -15.70 -34.13
N ASN A 342 -8.05 -15.85 -35.41
CA ASN A 342 -8.98 -16.28 -36.47
C ASN A 342 -8.75 -17.76 -36.84
N ILE A 343 -8.97 -18.63 -35.86
CA ILE A 343 -8.75 -20.08 -36.03
C ILE A 343 -9.76 -20.69 -37.03
N LEU A 344 -10.95 -20.08 -37.17
CA LEU A 344 -12.08 -20.60 -37.92
C LEU A 344 -12.15 -20.14 -39.40
N ASP A 345 -11.36 -19.14 -39.80
CA ASP A 345 -11.44 -18.57 -41.16
C ASP A 345 -10.76 -19.47 -42.22
N ASP A 346 -9.69 -20.18 -41.85
CA ASP A 346 -8.96 -21.11 -42.73
C ASP A 346 -8.47 -22.35 -41.96
N PRO A 347 -9.25 -23.44 -41.94
CA PRO A 347 -8.95 -24.64 -41.14
C PRO A 347 -7.59 -25.28 -41.45
N LEU A 348 -7.13 -25.23 -42.71
CA LEU A 348 -5.86 -25.86 -43.11
C LEU A 348 -4.65 -25.06 -42.61
N ARG A 349 -4.70 -23.74 -42.71
CA ARG A 349 -3.65 -22.87 -42.15
C ARG A 349 -3.64 -22.89 -40.63
N SER A 350 -4.81 -22.90 -40.00
CA SER A 350 -4.96 -23.01 -38.55
C SER A 350 -4.40 -24.34 -38.01
N TYR A 351 -4.63 -25.45 -38.71
CA TYR A 351 -4.05 -26.75 -38.33
C TYR A 351 -2.51 -26.75 -38.41
N ALA A 352 -1.93 -26.15 -39.45
CA ALA A 352 -0.47 -26.02 -39.57
C ALA A 352 0.13 -25.19 -38.43
N LYS A 353 -0.48 -24.04 -38.10
CA LYS A 353 -0.07 -23.17 -36.99
C LYS A 353 -0.23 -23.82 -35.62
N LEU A 354 -1.29 -24.59 -35.41
CA LEU A 354 -1.48 -25.36 -34.17
C LEU A 354 -0.41 -26.45 -34.00
N LYS A 355 -0.08 -27.16 -35.08
CA LYS A 355 1.00 -28.16 -35.08
C LYS A 355 2.35 -27.51 -34.79
N GLU A 356 2.56 -26.31 -35.29
CA GLU A 356 3.75 -25.50 -35.05
C GLU A 356 3.88 -25.05 -33.59
N ALA A 357 2.80 -24.49 -33.02
CA ALA A 357 2.73 -24.13 -31.60
C ALA A 357 2.96 -25.34 -30.69
N LEU A 358 2.38 -26.51 -31.02
CA LEU A 358 2.60 -27.75 -30.27
C LEU A 358 4.06 -28.22 -30.35
N ARG A 359 4.70 -28.09 -31.52
CA ARG A 359 6.14 -28.41 -31.69
C ARG A 359 7.00 -27.50 -30.81
N ILE A 360 6.72 -26.21 -30.73
CA ILE A 360 7.45 -25.26 -29.86
C ILE A 360 7.31 -25.66 -28.38
N CYS A 361 6.09 -25.93 -27.91
CA CYS A 361 5.86 -26.40 -26.53
C CYS A 361 6.55 -27.74 -26.24
N ALA A 362 6.52 -28.68 -27.18
CA ALA A 362 7.17 -29.97 -27.05
C ALA A 362 8.71 -29.83 -27.01
N MET A 363 9.28 -28.95 -27.83
CA MET A 363 10.72 -28.64 -27.82
C MET A 363 11.16 -28.00 -26.50
N PHE A 364 10.40 -27.07 -25.95
CA PHE A 364 10.67 -26.49 -24.63
C PHE A 364 10.65 -27.55 -23.52
N ARG A 365 9.65 -28.44 -23.53
CA ARG A 365 9.57 -29.55 -22.57
C ARG A 365 10.71 -30.55 -22.74
N GLY A 366 11.06 -30.93 -23.97
CA GLY A 366 12.16 -31.86 -24.25
C GLY A 366 13.50 -31.31 -23.77
N THR A 367 13.82 -30.07 -24.15
CA THR A 367 15.06 -29.41 -23.71
C THR A 367 15.12 -29.24 -22.19
N TYR A 368 14.00 -28.95 -21.51
CA TYR A 368 13.95 -28.96 -20.04
C TYR A 368 14.31 -30.33 -19.45
N LEU A 369 13.75 -31.42 -19.99
CA LEU A 369 14.03 -32.78 -19.49
C LEU A 369 15.51 -33.16 -19.70
N ASP A 370 16.10 -32.84 -20.85
CA ASP A 370 17.51 -33.10 -21.13
C ASP A 370 18.43 -32.35 -20.13
N PHE A 371 18.10 -31.10 -19.82
CA PHE A 371 18.86 -30.30 -18.85
C PHE A 371 18.59 -30.73 -17.41
N LYS A 372 17.39 -31.22 -17.10
CA LYS A 372 17.07 -31.80 -15.79
C LYS A 372 17.89 -33.06 -15.54
N GLU A 373 17.98 -33.97 -16.50
CA GLU A 373 18.83 -35.17 -16.38
C GLU A 373 20.31 -34.80 -16.16
N LYS A 374 20.81 -33.79 -16.89
CA LYS A 374 22.17 -33.26 -16.66
C LYS A 374 22.34 -32.67 -15.27
N ALA A 375 21.35 -31.92 -14.77
CA ALA A 375 21.38 -31.33 -13.43
C ALA A 375 21.32 -32.40 -12.33
N ASP A 376 20.47 -33.42 -12.48
CA ASP A 376 20.34 -34.55 -11.55
C ASP A 376 21.63 -35.38 -11.51
N ALA A 377 22.30 -35.57 -12.66
CA ALA A 377 23.60 -36.21 -12.74
C ALA A 377 24.72 -35.40 -12.05
N LEU A 378 24.67 -34.06 -12.14
CA LEU A 378 25.62 -33.18 -11.44
C LEU A 378 25.37 -33.20 -9.92
N ASN A 379 24.12 -33.07 -9.48
CA ASN A 379 23.76 -33.11 -8.06
C ASN A 379 24.11 -34.47 -7.41
N SER A 380 23.93 -35.57 -8.14
CA SER A 380 24.32 -36.91 -7.70
C SER A 380 25.84 -37.10 -7.55
N LYS A 381 26.66 -36.35 -8.32
CA LYS A 381 28.12 -36.33 -8.18
C LYS A 381 28.57 -35.50 -6.98
N PHE A 382 27.93 -34.36 -6.72
CA PHE A 382 28.21 -33.52 -5.54
C PHE A 382 27.92 -34.27 -4.22
N HIS A 383 26.79 -34.98 -4.12
CA HIS A 383 26.49 -35.81 -2.94
C HIS A 383 27.43 -37.00 -2.72
N LYS A 384 28.13 -37.47 -3.76
CA LYS A 384 29.15 -38.51 -3.64
C LYS A 384 30.51 -37.97 -3.19
N LEU A 385 30.76 -36.67 -3.38
CA LEU A 385 32.00 -35.99 -2.96
C LEU A 385 31.91 -35.50 -1.51
N GLU A 386 30.74 -35.14 -1.00
CA GLU A 386 30.55 -34.80 0.43
C GLU A 386 30.56 -36.01 1.38
N LYS A 387 30.45 -37.23 0.84
CA LYS A 387 30.48 -38.50 1.61
C LYS A 387 31.84 -39.21 1.60
N LYS A 388 32.85 -38.62 0.97
CA LYS A 388 34.26 -39.03 1.04
C LYS A 388 35.04 -37.97 1.79
#